data_AF-A0A939NUV2-F1
#
_entry.id   AF-A0A939NUV2-F1
#
_cell.length_a   1.000
_cell.length_b   1.000
_cell.length_c   1.000
_cell.angle_alpha   90.00
_cell.angle_beta   90.00
_cell.angle_gamma   90.00
#
_symmetry.space_group_name_H-M   'P 1'
#
loop_
_entity.id
_entity.type
_entity.pdbx_description
1 polymer ?
#
loop_
_entity_poly.entity_id
_entity_poly.type
_entity_poly.pdbx_seq_one_letter_code
_entity_poly.pdbx_strand_id
1 'polypeptide(L)'
;MTGNFPSYQDLFGSLNYTSCDDCESIFGPAAYFLDIMRIVDDRITAPNKSTPSPIPAGHSLPERRPDLFEIALTCSSAMTPISYLSVVNKVMSTRLRLALSANPDQKLATALYPFNLPFNLPLSELRKIVAVLKSSLPQVYSSLLRPGDAGGRMDVARETIGLTVEQLAIVATPHDTADAVAPFYGLANGSALVTELASFARFMERTGLGREAVQSLLYEDLSETEIKDGLANTFFIDATGEADPPVALEWDASNPENPVEKLTGLTVKRLDRISRFVRLATVLGWDFASLDWAMKSVGAAEIADAIEPLAAIKTAP
;
A
#
# COMPACT_ATOMS: atom_id res chain seq x y z
N MET A 1 -17.88 -29.48 -66.38
CA MET A 1 -18.49 -29.61 -65.03
C MET A 1 -18.40 -28.24 -64.38
N THR A 2 -19.43 -27.41 -64.56
CA THR A 2 -19.55 -26.11 -63.87
C THR A 2 -20.04 -26.39 -62.45
N GLY A 3 -19.12 -26.40 -61.48
CA GLY A 3 -19.48 -26.55 -60.07
C GLY A 3 -20.40 -25.40 -59.66
N ASN A 4 -21.61 -25.74 -59.24
CA ASN A 4 -22.57 -24.76 -58.74
C ASN A 4 -22.11 -24.34 -57.34
N PHE A 5 -21.30 -23.28 -57.26
CA PHE A 5 -20.87 -22.73 -55.97
C PHE A 5 -22.08 -22.07 -55.28
N PRO A 6 -22.25 -22.28 -53.96
CA PRO A 6 -23.32 -21.64 -53.20
C PRO A 6 -23.21 -20.11 -53.32
N SER A 7 -24.36 -19.44 -53.41
CA SER A 7 -24.39 -17.98 -53.46
C SER A 7 -23.98 -17.37 -52.13
N TYR A 8 -23.63 -16.09 -52.12
CA TYR A 8 -23.28 -15.38 -50.89
C TYR A 8 -24.43 -15.39 -49.88
N GLN A 9 -25.68 -15.31 -50.36
CA GLN A 9 -26.87 -15.40 -49.51
C GLN A 9 -27.05 -16.80 -48.92
N ASP A 10 -26.69 -17.85 -49.66
CA ASP A 10 -26.71 -19.23 -49.16
C ASP A 10 -25.68 -19.46 -48.07
N LEU A 11 -24.53 -18.76 -48.13
CA LEU A 11 -23.44 -18.90 -47.17
C LEU A 11 -23.59 -18.00 -45.94
N PHE A 12 -24.08 -16.78 -46.10
CA PHE A 12 -24.04 -15.73 -45.08
C PHE A 12 -25.41 -15.16 -44.71
N GLY A 13 -26.49 -15.65 -45.35
CA GLY A 13 -27.86 -15.24 -45.07
C GLY A 13 -28.29 -13.97 -45.81
N SER A 14 -29.30 -13.29 -45.26
CA SER A 14 -29.91 -12.11 -45.89
C SER A 14 -28.90 -10.98 -46.09
N LEU A 15 -28.86 -10.45 -47.32
CA LEU A 15 -28.09 -9.25 -47.68
C LEU A 15 -28.87 -7.94 -47.45
N ASN A 16 -30.05 -8.00 -46.83
CA ASN A 16 -30.77 -6.80 -46.46
C ASN A 16 -30.11 -6.18 -45.24
N TYR A 17 -29.14 -5.29 -45.50
CA TYR A 17 -28.48 -4.42 -44.52
C TYR A 17 -29.47 -3.38 -43.98
N THR A 18 -30.47 -3.79 -43.20
CA THR A 18 -31.21 -2.85 -42.36
C THR A 18 -30.22 -2.20 -41.39
N SER A 19 -30.44 -0.92 -41.07
CA SER A 19 -29.63 -0.11 -40.15
C SER A 19 -29.28 -0.90 -38.88
N CYS A 20 -28.06 -1.40 -38.82
CA CYS A 20 -27.50 -1.97 -37.60
C CYS A 20 -27.12 -0.82 -36.68
N ASP A 21 -27.25 -1.02 -35.37
CA ASP A 21 -26.72 -0.07 -34.41
C ASP A 21 -25.20 0.01 -34.57
N ASP A 22 -24.59 1.16 -34.27
CA ASP A 22 -23.15 1.38 -34.46
C ASP A 22 -22.27 0.31 -33.76
N CYS A 23 -22.79 -0.33 -32.71
CA CYS A 23 -22.12 -1.42 -32.00
C CYS A 23 -22.05 -2.74 -32.78
N GLU A 24 -22.95 -2.99 -33.72
CA GLU A 24 -23.01 -4.19 -34.56
C GLU A 24 -22.39 -3.98 -35.95
N SER A 25 -22.04 -2.73 -36.25
CA SER A 25 -21.35 -2.35 -37.49
C SER A 25 -19.96 -3.00 -37.58
N ILE A 26 -19.54 -3.29 -38.81
CA ILE A 26 -18.15 -3.70 -39.13
C ILE A 26 -17.13 -2.60 -38.82
N PHE A 27 -17.58 -1.36 -38.64
CA PHE A 27 -16.78 -0.22 -38.19
C PHE A 27 -16.98 0.12 -36.71
N GLY A 28 -17.76 -0.71 -36.00
CA GLY A 28 -18.09 -0.50 -34.60
C GLY A 28 -16.97 -0.88 -33.62
N PRO A 29 -17.12 -0.57 -32.33
CA PRO A 29 -16.10 -0.81 -31.32
C PRO A 29 -15.71 -2.29 -31.16
N ALA A 30 -16.68 -3.20 -31.31
CA ALA A 30 -16.43 -4.65 -31.23
C ALA A 30 -15.56 -5.14 -32.39
N ALA A 31 -15.84 -4.68 -33.62
CA ALA A 31 -15.04 -5.01 -34.79
C ALA A 31 -13.62 -4.44 -34.68
N TYR A 32 -13.49 -3.18 -34.20
CA TYR A 32 -12.20 -2.55 -33.92
C TYR A 32 -11.38 -3.33 -32.88
N PHE A 33 -12.01 -3.73 -31.77
CA PHE A 33 -11.36 -4.53 -30.73
C PHE A 33 -10.85 -5.88 -31.28
N LEU A 34 -11.69 -6.60 -32.02
CA LEU A 34 -11.30 -7.86 -32.65
C LEU A 34 -10.11 -7.67 -33.59
N ASP A 35 -10.10 -6.60 -34.39
CA ASP A 35 -9.03 -6.33 -35.34
C ASP A 35 -7.70 -6.01 -34.63
N ILE A 36 -7.74 -5.24 -33.53
CA ILE A 36 -6.55 -5.05 -32.67
C ILE A 36 -6.06 -6.37 -32.10
N MET A 37 -6.96 -7.20 -31.54
CA MET A 37 -6.58 -8.49 -30.95
C MET A 37 -5.94 -9.41 -31.99
N ARG A 38 -6.48 -9.43 -33.22
CA ARG A 38 -5.89 -10.14 -34.37
C ARG A 38 -4.52 -9.60 -34.73
N ILE A 39 -4.36 -8.28 -34.83
CA ILE A 39 -3.06 -7.65 -35.13
C ILE A 39 -2.02 -8.00 -34.06
N VAL A 40 -2.41 -7.97 -32.78
CA VAL A 40 -1.51 -8.36 -31.68
C VAL A 40 -1.09 -9.82 -31.82
N ASP A 41 -2.03 -10.71 -32.15
CA ASP A 41 -1.71 -12.13 -32.33
C ASP A 41 -0.76 -12.35 -33.52
N ASP A 42 -1.09 -11.78 -34.69
CA ASP A 42 -0.31 -11.96 -35.93
C ASP A 42 1.07 -11.29 -35.89
N ARG A 43 1.19 -10.13 -35.23
CA ARG A 43 2.41 -9.29 -35.28
C ARG A 43 3.27 -9.40 -34.05
N ILE A 44 2.72 -9.81 -32.91
CA ILE A 44 3.44 -9.86 -31.63
C ILE A 44 3.46 -11.29 -31.09
N THR A 45 2.30 -11.92 -30.89
CA THR A 45 2.23 -13.22 -30.21
C THR A 45 2.80 -14.35 -31.06
N ALA A 46 2.29 -14.56 -32.28
CA ALA A 46 2.69 -15.66 -33.15
C ALA A 46 4.18 -15.59 -33.56
N PRO A 47 4.74 -14.42 -33.96
CA PRO A 47 6.15 -14.33 -34.32
C PRO A 47 7.12 -14.59 -33.16
N ASN A 48 6.70 -14.30 -31.92
CA ASN A 48 7.54 -14.42 -30.72
C ASN A 48 7.12 -15.63 -29.84
N LYS A 49 6.44 -16.63 -30.42
CA LYS A 49 6.01 -17.83 -29.70
C LYS A 49 7.16 -18.80 -29.42
N SER A 50 8.20 -18.78 -30.24
CA SER A 50 9.39 -19.65 -30.13
C SER A 50 10.69 -18.87 -30.33
N THR A 51 11.82 -19.56 -30.20
CA THR A 51 13.19 -19.02 -30.30
C THR A 51 13.43 -18.18 -31.56
N PRO A 52 14.38 -17.22 -31.54
CA PRO A 52 15.41 -16.99 -30.51
C PRO A 52 15.01 -16.07 -29.35
N SER A 53 13.87 -15.37 -29.43
CA SER A 53 13.41 -14.46 -28.37
C SER A 53 11.92 -14.70 -28.08
N PRO A 54 11.59 -15.76 -27.32
CA PRO A 54 10.21 -15.98 -26.92
C PRO A 54 9.75 -14.90 -25.94
N ILE A 55 8.45 -14.62 -25.92
CA ILE A 55 7.86 -13.75 -24.91
C ILE A 55 8.12 -14.37 -23.52
N PRO A 56 8.72 -13.63 -22.56
CA PRO A 56 8.95 -14.14 -21.21
C PRO A 56 7.64 -14.58 -20.53
N ALA A 57 7.73 -15.60 -19.66
CA ALA A 57 6.58 -16.06 -18.88
C ALA A 57 5.97 -14.91 -18.07
N GLY A 58 4.64 -14.79 -18.12
CA GLY A 58 3.89 -13.71 -17.47
C GLY A 58 3.85 -12.40 -18.25
N HIS A 59 4.54 -12.30 -19.41
CA HIS A 59 4.56 -11.09 -20.23
C HIS A 59 3.63 -11.16 -21.45
N SER A 60 3.10 -12.33 -21.78
CA SER A 60 2.15 -12.45 -22.89
C SER A 60 0.82 -11.77 -22.59
N LEU A 61 0.10 -11.33 -23.63
CA LEU A 61 -1.18 -10.65 -23.44
C LEU A 61 -2.23 -11.54 -22.71
N PRO A 62 -2.42 -12.83 -23.07
CA PRO A 62 -3.34 -13.70 -22.33
C PRO A 62 -2.96 -13.87 -20.86
N GLU A 63 -1.66 -13.93 -20.56
CA GLU A 63 -1.21 -14.02 -19.17
C GLU A 63 -1.40 -12.72 -18.41
N ARG A 64 -1.24 -11.55 -19.04
CA ARG A 64 -1.36 -10.24 -18.37
C ARG A 64 -2.81 -9.80 -18.21
N ARG A 65 -3.63 -10.03 -19.24
CA ARG A 65 -5.01 -9.56 -19.37
C ARG A 65 -5.91 -10.67 -19.93
N PRO A 66 -6.12 -11.76 -19.17
CA PRO A 66 -7.02 -12.84 -19.61
C PRO A 66 -8.46 -12.35 -19.83
N ASP A 67 -8.86 -11.30 -19.10
CA ASP A 67 -10.18 -10.67 -19.21
C ASP A 67 -10.50 -10.11 -20.60
N LEU A 68 -9.48 -9.76 -21.40
CA LEU A 68 -9.67 -9.32 -22.80
C LEU A 68 -10.14 -10.46 -23.71
N PHE A 69 -9.90 -11.72 -23.34
CA PHE A 69 -10.32 -12.90 -24.11
C PHE A 69 -11.69 -13.43 -23.65
N GLU A 70 -12.18 -12.96 -22.50
CA GLU A 70 -13.47 -13.34 -21.93
C GLU A 70 -14.56 -12.28 -22.16
N ILE A 71 -14.18 -11.08 -22.66
CA ILE A 71 -15.12 -9.99 -22.87
C ILE A 71 -16.14 -10.35 -23.96
N ALA A 72 -17.42 -10.30 -23.61
CA ALA A 72 -18.49 -10.51 -24.57
C ALA A 72 -18.60 -9.31 -25.52
N LEU A 73 -18.54 -9.56 -26.82
CA LEU A 73 -18.65 -8.52 -27.86
C LEU A 73 -20.11 -8.18 -28.14
N THR A 74 -20.73 -7.46 -27.18
CA THR A 74 -22.13 -7.02 -27.26
C THR A 74 -22.23 -5.51 -27.28
N CYS A 75 -23.37 -4.97 -27.73
CA CYS A 75 -23.66 -3.54 -27.64
C CYS A 75 -23.57 -2.99 -26.22
N SER A 76 -24.00 -3.77 -25.23
CA SER A 76 -23.88 -3.40 -23.81
C SER A 76 -22.42 -3.21 -23.42
N SER A 77 -21.54 -4.16 -23.78
CA SER A 77 -20.10 -4.06 -23.49
C SER A 77 -19.42 -2.90 -24.23
N ALA A 78 -19.88 -2.59 -25.45
CA ALA A 78 -19.28 -1.56 -26.30
C ALA A 78 -19.70 -0.14 -25.93
N MET A 79 -20.95 0.06 -25.49
CA MET A 79 -21.56 1.39 -25.36
C MET A 79 -21.88 1.79 -23.92
N THR A 80 -21.88 0.85 -22.97
CA THR A 80 -22.16 1.19 -21.57
C THR A 80 -20.94 1.84 -20.93
N PRO A 81 -21.03 3.10 -20.47
CA PRO A 81 -19.93 3.73 -19.77
C PRO A 81 -19.70 3.04 -18.42
N ILE A 82 -18.45 2.70 -18.16
CA ILE A 82 -18.00 2.11 -16.89
C ILE A 82 -16.90 2.96 -16.27
N SER A 83 -16.80 2.95 -14.95
CA SER A 83 -15.73 3.64 -14.25
C SER A 83 -14.37 2.99 -14.55
N TYR A 84 -13.43 3.77 -15.06
CA TYR A 84 -12.06 3.32 -15.27
C TYR A 84 -11.44 2.75 -13.98
N LEU A 85 -11.69 3.40 -12.84
CA LEU A 85 -11.21 2.92 -11.53
C LEU A 85 -11.78 1.55 -11.16
N SER A 86 -13.04 1.27 -11.50
CA SER A 86 -13.65 -0.04 -11.28
C SER A 86 -12.95 -1.12 -12.11
N VAL A 87 -12.61 -0.82 -13.37
CA VAL A 87 -11.86 -1.73 -14.24
C VAL A 87 -10.48 -2.01 -13.65
N VAL A 88 -9.75 -0.97 -13.24
CA VAL A 88 -8.41 -1.11 -12.64
C VAL A 88 -8.46 -1.97 -11.38
N ASN A 89 -9.39 -1.68 -10.46
CA ASN A 89 -9.55 -2.45 -9.22
C ASN A 89 -9.93 -3.91 -9.49
N LYS A 90 -10.82 -4.16 -10.47
CA LYS A 90 -11.21 -5.51 -10.87
C LYS A 90 -10.01 -6.29 -11.41
N VAL A 91 -9.25 -5.70 -12.33
CA VAL A 91 -8.04 -6.33 -12.90
C VAL A 91 -7.02 -6.61 -11.79
N MET A 92 -6.70 -5.61 -10.96
CA MET A 92 -5.71 -5.77 -9.88
C MET A 92 -6.13 -6.83 -8.85
N SER A 93 -7.39 -6.82 -8.41
CA SER A 93 -7.90 -7.80 -7.45
C SER A 93 -7.88 -9.23 -8.02
N THR A 94 -8.21 -9.41 -9.30
CA THR A 94 -8.10 -10.72 -9.97
C THR A 94 -6.65 -11.19 -10.04
N ARG A 95 -5.69 -10.30 -10.35
CA ARG A 95 -4.26 -10.66 -10.35
C ARG A 95 -3.76 -11.04 -8.95
N LEU A 96 -4.16 -10.30 -7.92
CA LEU A 96 -3.80 -10.62 -6.54
C LEU A 96 -4.38 -11.96 -6.08
N ARG A 97 -5.62 -12.29 -6.45
CA ARG A 97 -6.22 -13.61 -6.15
C ARG A 97 -5.39 -14.75 -6.71
N LEU A 98 -4.96 -14.62 -7.98
CA LEU A 98 -4.13 -15.63 -8.63
C LEU A 98 -2.75 -15.74 -7.99
N ALA A 99 -2.09 -14.61 -7.70
CA ALA A 99 -0.76 -14.59 -7.13
C ALA A 99 -0.71 -15.10 -5.68
N LEU A 100 -1.71 -14.77 -4.87
CA LEU A 100 -1.73 -15.08 -3.44
C LEU A 100 -2.44 -16.39 -3.11
N SER A 101 -3.20 -16.96 -4.05
CA SER A 101 -4.07 -18.13 -3.83
C SER A 101 -4.98 -17.96 -2.59
N ALA A 102 -5.38 -16.72 -2.32
CA ALA A 102 -6.13 -16.32 -1.12
C ALA A 102 -6.98 -15.09 -1.41
N ASN A 103 -7.88 -14.73 -0.48
CA ASN A 103 -8.62 -13.48 -0.57
C ASN A 103 -7.66 -12.28 -0.40
N PRO A 104 -7.53 -11.39 -1.40
CA PRO A 104 -6.63 -10.24 -1.33
C PRO A 104 -6.97 -9.30 -0.18
N ASP A 105 -8.25 -9.11 0.12
CA ASP A 105 -8.69 -8.16 1.14
C ASP A 105 -8.24 -8.60 2.52
N GLN A 106 -8.32 -9.90 2.80
CA GLN A 106 -7.80 -10.47 4.04
C GLN A 106 -6.27 -10.35 4.12
N LYS A 107 -5.56 -10.59 3.01
CA LYS A 107 -4.10 -10.47 2.98
C LYS A 107 -3.64 -9.04 3.19
N LEU A 108 -4.34 -8.06 2.61
CA LEU A 108 -4.06 -6.63 2.81
C LEU A 108 -4.35 -6.19 4.25
N ALA A 109 -5.39 -6.75 4.89
CA ALA A 109 -5.72 -6.45 6.28
C ALA A 109 -4.68 -6.99 7.28
N THR A 110 -3.88 -8.00 6.91
CA THR A 110 -2.87 -8.60 7.81
C THR A 110 -1.42 -8.36 7.37
N ALA A 111 -1.20 -7.66 6.25
CA ALA A 111 0.14 -7.45 5.73
C ALA A 111 0.93 -6.49 6.62
N LEU A 112 2.14 -6.89 7.00
CA LEU A 112 3.06 -6.08 7.81
C LEU A 112 3.87 -5.08 6.97
N TYR A 113 4.02 -5.34 5.67
CA TYR A 113 4.77 -4.52 4.73
C TYR A 113 4.02 -4.43 3.41
N PRO A 114 4.04 -3.28 2.69
CA PRO A 114 4.71 -2.00 3.00
C PRO A 114 4.15 -1.19 4.20
N PHE A 115 4.80 -0.08 4.56
CA PHE A 115 4.46 0.76 5.73
C PHE A 115 3.04 1.36 5.71
N ASN A 116 2.45 1.51 4.53
CA ASN A 116 1.06 1.97 4.36
C ASN A 116 0.02 0.84 4.55
N LEU A 117 0.45 -0.39 4.80
CA LEU A 117 -0.39 -1.51 5.21
C LEU A 117 -0.31 -1.72 6.73
N PRO A 118 -1.30 -2.36 7.36
CA PRO A 118 -2.45 -3.05 6.77
C PRO A 118 -3.59 -2.13 6.30
N PHE A 119 -4.37 -2.62 5.34
CA PHE A 119 -5.59 -1.98 4.84
C PHE A 119 -6.81 -2.89 5.04
N ASN A 120 -7.75 -2.46 5.89
CA ASN A 120 -8.99 -3.18 6.18
C ASN A 120 -10.15 -2.55 5.37
N LEU A 121 -10.50 -3.19 4.25
CA LEU A 121 -11.55 -2.71 3.35
C LEU A 121 -12.93 -2.66 4.03
N PRO A 122 -13.42 -3.73 4.69
CA PRO A 122 -14.72 -3.69 5.37
C PRO A 122 -14.83 -2.57 6.41
N LEU A 123 -13.77 -2.33 7.20
CA LEU A 123 -13.76 -1.24 8.17
C LEU A 123 -13.82 0.14 7.48
N SER A 124 -13.10 0.30 6.37
CA SER A 124 -13.12 1.53 5.58
C SER A 124 -14.51 1.81 4.98
N GLU A 125 -15.22 0.77 4.56
CA GLU A 125 -16.61 0.88 4.10
C GLU A 125 -17.55 1.23 5.25
N LEU A 126 -17.42 0.57 6.40
CA LEU A 126 -18.22 0.88 7.60
C LEU A 126 -18.05 2.34 8.04
N ARG A 127 -16.80 2.84 8.08
CA ARG A 127 -16.52 4.27 8.38
C ARG A 127 -17.28 5.19 7.43
N LYS A 128 -17.30 4.90 6.12
CA LYS A 128 -18.02 5.69 5.12
C LYS A 128 -19.54 5.61 5.28
N ILE A 129 -20.09 4.42 5.54
CA ILE A 129 -21.53 4.22 5.73
C ILE A 129 -22.00 5.02 6.95
N VAL A 130 -21.28 4.95 8.08
CA VAL A 130 -21.64 5.67 9.30
C VAL A 130 -21.50 7.19 9.11
N ALA A 131 -20.52 7.64 8.33
CA ALA A 131 -20.38 9.05 7.97
C ALA A 131 -21.57 9.57 7.14
N VAL A 132 -22.11 8.77 6.22
CA VAL A 132 -23.33 9.10 5.47
C VAL A 132 -24.53 9.28 6.41
N LEU A 133 -24.57 8.53 7.52
CA LEU A 133 -25.56 8.66 8.58
C LEU A 133 -25.30 9.85 9.53
N LYS A 134 -24.33 10.72 9.22
CA LYS A 134 -23.92 11.88 10.03
C LYS A 134 -23.45 11.50 11.44
N SER A 135 -22.84 10.34 11.56
CA SER A 135 -22.25 9.84 12.80
C SER A 135 -20.80 9.41 12.56
N SER A 136 -20.13 8.91 13.58
CA SER A 136 -18.80 8.31 13.48
C SER A 136 -18.74 7.00 14.27
N LEU A 137 -17.86 6.07 13.88
CA LEU A 137 -17.66 4.83 14.65
C LEU A 137 -17.23 5.10 16.10
N PRO A 138 -16.36 6.09 16.41
CA PRO A 138 -16.07 6.45 17.80
C PRO A 138 -17.32 6.85 18.59
N GLN A 139 -18.25 7.60 18.00
CA GLN A 139 -19.52 7.96 18.64
C GLN A 139 -20.37 6.73 18.91
N VAL A 140 -20.48 5.82 17.94
CA VAL A 140 -21.21 4.55 18.11
C VAL A 140 -20.59 3.73 19.25
N TYR A 141 -19.27 3.54 19.26
CA TYR A 141 -18.58 2.81 20.33
C TYR A 141 -18.77 3.47 21.69
N SER A 142 -18.64 4.80 21.77
CA SER A 142 -18.85 5.54 23.01
C SER A 142 -20.27 5.41 23.57
N SER A 143 -21.28 5.31 22.71
CA SER A 143 -22.69 5.14 23.12
C SER A 143 -23.00 3.75 23.68
N LEU A 144 -22.19 2.75 23.33
CA LEU A 144 -22.31 1.37 23.81
C LEU A 144 -21.39 1.07 24.99
N LEU A 145 -20.57 2.05 25.41
CA LEU A 145 -19.58 1.90 26.46
C LEU A 145 -20.26 1.74 27.82
N ARG A 146 -19.88 0.69 28.56
CA ARG A 146 -20.34 0.48 29.93
C ARG A 146 -19.42 1.19 30.91
N PRO A 147 -19.93 1.71 32.04
CA PRO A 147 -19.09 2.25 33.10
C PRO A 147 -18.02 1.23 33.55
N GLY A 148 -16.75 1.62 33.52
CA GLY A 148 -15.63 0.77 33.91
C GLY A 148 -15.07 -0.17 32.83
N ASP A 149 -15.59 -0.14 31.60
CA ASP A 149 -15.08 -0.98 30.51
C ASP A 149 -13.78 -0.39 29.92
N ALA A 150 -12.64 -0.84 30.44
CA ALA A 150 -11.32 -0.41 29.95
C ALA A 150 -11.07 -0.85 28.49
N GLY A 151 -11.52 -2.03 28.10
CA GLY A 151 -11.37 -2.52 26.71
C GLY A 151 -12.15 -1.65 25.73
N GLY A 152 -13.40 -1.33 26.07
CA GLY A 152 -14.21 -0.43 25.26
C GLY A 152 -13.64 0.99 25.15
N ARG A 153 -12.96 1.51 26.19
CA ARG A 153 -12.27 2.81 26.11
C ARG A 153 -11.10 2.78 25.13
N MET A 154 -10.32 1.71 25.15
CA MET A 154 -9.25 1.51 24.16
C MET A 154 -9.81 1.40 22.74
N ASP A 155 -10.93 0.70 22.54
CA ASP A 155 -11.58 0.62 21.22
C ASP A 155 -12.08 1.99 20.72
N VAL A 156 -12.67 2.80 21.61
CA VAL A 156 -13.05 4.19 21.30
C VAL A 156 -11.82 5.01 20.93
N ALA A 157 -10.75 4.94 21.72
CA ALA A 157 -9.53 5.71 21.49
C ALA A 157 -8.84 5.31 20.17
N ARG A 158 -8.65 4.01 19.93
CA ARG A 158 -8.12 3.45 18.67
C ARG A 158 -8.87 3.99 17.46
N GLU A 159 -10.20 3.90 17.50
CA GLU A 159 -11.04 4.34 16.38
C GLU A 159 -11.04 5.87 16.23
N THR A 160 -10.92 6.62 17.32
CA THR A 160 -10.82 8.09 17.33
C THR A 160 -9.57 8.56 16.60
N ILE A 161 -8.43 7.90 16.83
CA ILE A 161 -7.19 8.24 16.13
C ILE A 161 -7.12 7.68 14.71
N GLY A 162 -7.99 6.73 14.36
CA GLY A 162 -8.15 6.19 13.01
C GLY A 162 -7.46 4.84 12.77
N LEU A 163 -6.81 4.26 13.79
CA LEU A 163 -6.15 2.97 13.69
C LEU A 163 -7.16 1.84 13.43
N THR A 164 -6.80 0.83 12.64
CA THR A 164 -7.49 -0.46 12.65
C THR A 164 -7.03 -1.33 13.83
N VAL A 165 -7.69 -2.46 14.08
CA VAL A 165 -7.27 -3.41 15.12
C VAL A 165 -5.87 -3.97 14.80
N GLU A 166 -5.61 -4.24 13.53
CA GLU A 166 -4.33 -4.77 13.05
C GLU A 166 -3.23 -3.69 13.12
N GLN A 167 -3.54 -2.44 12.77
CA GLN A 167 -2.60 -1.33 12.94
C GLN A 167 -2.27 -1.08 14.41
N LEU A 168 -3.25 -1.15 15.30
CA LEU A 168 -3.02 -1.04 16.75
C LEU A 168 -2.06 -2.14 17.23
N ALA A 169 -2.30 -3.39 16.83
CA ALA A 169 -1.43 -4.51 17.20
C ALA A 169 0.03 -4.27 16.76
N ILE A 170 0.25 -3.65 15.60
CA ILE A 170 1.58 -3.30 15.09
C ILE A 170 2.20 -2.16 15.90
N VAL A 171 1.50 -1.04 16.10
CA VAL A 171 2.12 0.16 16.72
C VAL A 171 2.25 0.05 18.24
N ALA A 172 1.42 -0.76 18.89
CA ALA A 172 1.42 -0.92 20.35
C ALA A 172 2.33 -2.06 20.84
N THR A 173 2.76 -2.98 19.97
CA THR A 173 3.57 -4.14 20.38
C THR A 173 5.05 -3.89 20.08
N PRO A 174 5.91 -3.69 21.09
CA PRO A 174 7.34 -3.54 20.86
C PRO A 174 8.00 -4.88 20.52
N HIS A 175 8.98 -4.84 19.62
CA HIS A 175 9.83 -5.98 19.27
C HIS A 175 11.31 -5.66 19.47
N ASP A 176 12.06 -6.60 20.03
CA ASP A 176 13.48 -6.43 20.39
C ASP A 176 14.44 -7.38 19.65
N THR A 177 13.90 -8.32 18.86
CA THR A 177 14.69 -9.28 18.08
C THR A 177 14.66 -8.95 16.59
N ALA A 178 15.81 -9.15 15.91
CA ALA A 178 15.94 -8.81 14.50
C ALA A 178 14.96 -9.61 13.61
N ASP A 179 14.67 -10.87 13.94
CA ASP A 179 13.71 -11.70 13.21
C ASP A 179 12.25 -11.24 13.40
N ALA A 180 11.91 -10.64 14.54
CA ALA A 180 10.60 -10.05 14.75
C ALA A 180 10.44 -8.72 14.00
N VAL A 181 11.50 -7.92 13.89
CA VAL A 181 11.46 -6.59 13.24
C VAL A 181 11.56 -6.68 11.71
N ALA A 182 12.33 -7.63 11.18
CA ALA A 182 12.57 -7.78 9.74
C ALA A 182 11.32 -7.80 8.84
N PRO A 183 10.22 -8.50 9.19
CA PRO A 183 9.01 -8.53 8.38
C PRO A 183 8.38 -7.14 8.17
N PHE A 184 8.52 -6.21 9.12
CA PHE A 184 7.97 -4.85 8.99
C PHE A 184 8.67 -4.02 7.93
N TYR A 185 9.90 -4.39 7.55
CA TYR A 185 10.71 -3.77 6.50
C TYR A 185 10.73 -4.60 5.19
N GLY A 186 9.90 -5.65 5.10
CA GLY A 186 9.84 -6.50 3.92
C GLY A 186 11.09 -7.38 3.74
N LEU A 187 11.75 -7.72 4.85
CA LEU A 187 12.87 -8.66 4.90
C LEU A 187 12.39 -10.03 5.39
N ALA A 188 12.98 -11.09 4.83
CA ALA A 188 12.60 -12.46 5.17
C ALA A 188 13.13 -12.92 6.54
N ASN A 189 14.24 -12.35 7.01
CA ASN A 189 14.85 -12.64 8.30
C ASN A 189 15.68 -11.45 8.80
N GLY A 190 16.10 -11.51 10.06
CA GLY A 190 16.81 -10.44 10.76
C GLY A 190 18.31 -10.32 10.47
N SER A 191 18.93 -11.27 9.75
CA SER A 191 20.39 -11.37 9.64
C SER A 191 21.06 -10.16 9.00
N ALA A 192 20.37 -9.54 8.04
CA ALA A 192 20.84 -8.35 7.32
C ALA A 192 20.06 -7.08 7.67
N LEU A 193 19.21 -7.10 8.70
CA LEU A 193 18.28 -6.01 8.99
C LEU A 193 19.00 -4.66 9.15
N VAL A 194 19.94 -4.58 10.09
CA VAL A 194 20.67 -3.34 10.38
C VAL A 194 21.63 -2.98 9.25
N THR A 195 22.31 -3.96 8.66
CA THR A 195 23.30 -3.72 7.61
C THR A 195 22.67 -3.29 6.28
N GLU A 196 21.53 -3.85 5.90
CA GLU A 196 20.78 -3.47 4.70
C GLU A 196 20.15 -2.08 4.87
N LEU A 197 19.59 -1.79 6.05
CA LEU A 197 18.93 -0.51 6.33
C LEU A 197 19.90 0.62 6.72
N ALA A 198 21.17 0.32 6.98
CA ALA A 198 22.21 1.34 7.13
C ALA A 198 22.45 2.12 5.82
N SER A 199 22.16 1.52 4.66
CA SER A 199 22.17 2.26 3.39
C SER A 199 20.98 3.22 3.33
N PHE A 200 21.23 4.52 3.21
CA PHE A 200 20.17 5.53 3.19
C PHE A 200 19.18 5.31 2.03
N ALA A 201 19.70 4.94 0.85
CA ALA A 201 18.86 4.60 -0.31
C ALA A 201 17.94 3.41 -0.03
N ARG A 202 18.46 2.37 0.62
CA ARG A 202 17.70 1.17 0.94
C ARG A 202 16.69 1.42 2.06
N PHE A 203 17.05 2.24 3.05
CA PHE A 203 16.12 2.68 4.08
C PHE A 203 14.92 3.43 3.49
N MET A 204 15.14 4.38 2.57
CA MET A 204 14.06 5.08 1.87
C MET A 204 13.20 4.12 1.04
N GLU A 205 13.81 3.17 0.32
CA GLU A 205 13.07 2.18 -0.48
C GLU A 205 12.17 1.29 0.39
N ARG A 206 12.67 0.82 1.54
CA ARG A 206 11.91 -0.06 2.44
C ARG A 206 10.87 0.69 3.28
N THR A 207 11.14 1.91 3.70
CA THR A 207 10.16 2.69 4.48
C THR A 207 9.13 3.40 3.60
N GLY A 208 9.48 3.67 2.33
CA GLY A 208 8.70 4.52 1.44
C GLY A 208 8.79 6.01 1.79
N LEU A 209 9.66 6.41 2.73
CA LEU A 209 9.86 7.79 3.13
C LEU A 209 10.74 8.52 2.11
N GLY A 210 10.34 9.75 1.76
CA GLY A 210 11.20 10.68 1.03
C GLY A 210 12.30 11.24 1.92
N ARG A 211 13.37 11.76 1.31
CA ARG A 211 14.53 12.33 2.02
C ARG A 211 14.13 13.35 3.10
N GLU A 212 13.26 14.30 2.77
CA GLU A 212 12.81 15.34 3.70
C GLU A 212 12.10 14.74 4.92
N ALA A 213 11.27 13.72 4.69
CA ALA A 213 10.60 13.00 5.78
C ALA A 213 11.60 12.26 6.66
N VAL A 214 12.65 11.63 6.09
CA VAL A 214 13.70 11.01 6.91
C VAL A 214 14.48 12.06 7.70
N GLN A 215 14.81 13.21 7.12
CA GLN A 215 15.49 14.28 7.86
C GLN A 215 14.62 14.81 9.01
N SER A 216 13.32 15.03 8.77
CA SER A 216 12.37 15.43 9.81
C SER A 216 12.23 14.35 10.89
N LEU A 217 12.29 13.06 10.53
CA LEU A 217 12.24 11.96 11.49
C LEU A 217 13.47 11.93 12.42
N LEU A 218 14.67 12.19 11.88
CA LEU A 218 15.93 12.10 12.63
C LEU A 218 16.25 13.35 13.45
N TYR A 219 15.89 14.52 12.93
CA TYR A 219 16.31 15.80 13.50
C TYR A 219 15.14 16.65 14.02
N GLU A 220 13.90 16.31 13.66
CA GLU A 220 12.71 17.12 13.95
C GLU A 220 12.97 18.60 13.66
N ASP A 221 12.79 19.47 14.66
CA ASP A 221 13.04 20.92 14.58
C ASP A 221 14.30 21.35 15.37
N LEU A 222 15.27 20.44 15.59
CA LEU A 222 16.48 20.78 16.34
C LEU A 222 17.39 21.75 15.59
N SER A 223 17.92 22.73 16.32
CA SER A 223 19.03 23.57 15.88
C SER A 223 20.35 22.81 15.87
N GLU A 224 21.34 23.31 15.12
CA GLU A 224 22.69 22.71 15.08
C GLU A 224 23.35 22.59 16.47
N THR A 225 23.04 23.51 17.38
CA THR A 225 23.52 23.46 18.78
C THR A 225 22.88 22.31 19.54
N GLU A 226 21.58 22.13 19.40
CA GLU A 226 20.83 21.07 20.09
C GLU A 226 21.18 19.67 19.56
N ILE A 227 21.49 19.56 18.27
CA ILE A 227 22.04 18.35 17.66
C ILE A 227 23.40 17.99 18.30
N LYS A 228 24.29 18.98 18.48
CA LYS A 228 25.60 18.77 19.12
C LYS A 228 25.48 18.43 20.60
N ASP A 229 24.47 18.96 21.28
CA ASP A 229 24.16 18.65 22.67
C ASP A 229 23.49 17.27 22.84
N GLY A 230 23.21 16.56 21.73
CA GLY A 230 22.71 15.18 21.76
C GLY A 230 21.23 15.08 22.11
N LEU A 231 20.45 16.15 21.92
CA LEU A 231 19.02 16.17 22.26
C LEU A 231 18.16 15.21 21.43
N ALA A 232 18.66 14.76 20.27
CA ALA A 232 18.02 13.72 19.47
C ALA A 232 17.81 12.40 20.24
N ASN A 233 18.64 12.10 21.25
CA ASN A 233 18.43 10.93 22.11
C ASN A 233 17.13 10.97 22.93
N THR A 234 16.49 12.14 23.03
CA THR A 234 15.21 12.30 23.73
C THR A 234 14.00 11.97 22.86
N PHE A 235 14.19 11.84 21.54
CA PHE A 235 13.12 11.49 20.62
C PHE A 235 12.67 10.06 20.83
N PHE A 236 11.39 9.80 20.58
CA PHE A 236 10.80 8.48 20.72
C PHE A 236 11.64 7.41 20.02
N ILE A 237 12.09 7.68 18.78
CA ILE A 237 12.84 6.72 17.97
C ILE A 237 14.19 6.32 18.59
N ASP A 238 14.86 7.22 19.31
CA ASP A 238 16.20 7.03 19.86
C ASP A 238 16.22 6.75 21.37
N ALA A 239 15.12 7.04 22.08
CA ALA A 239 14.96 6.84 23.52
C ALA A 239 14.83 5.37 23.95
N THR A 240 15.68 4.48 23.41
CA THR A 240 15.68 3.01 23.63
C THR A 240 16.44 2.58 24.89
N GLY A 241 17.11 3.52 25.57
CA GLY A 241 17.99 3.25 26.71
C GLY A 241 19.34 2.65 26.30
N GLU A 242 19.64 2.58 25.01
CA GLU A 242 20.94 2.17 24.48
C GLU A 242 21.96 3.32 24.63
N ALA A 243 23.24 2.98 24.78
CA ALA A 243 24.32 3.96 24.92
C ALA A 243 24.85 4.47 23.56
N ASP A 244 24.33 3.91 22.46
CA ASP A 244 24.71 4.27 21.09
C ASP A 244 24.29 5.72 20.77
N PRO A 245 25.08 6.47 19.97
CA PRO A 245 24.68 7.81 19.51
C PRO A 245 23.38 7.74 18.71
N PRO A 246 22.54 8.80 18.72
CA PRO A 246 21.23 8.81 18.06
C PRO A 246 21.38 8.53 16.55
N VAL A 247 20.30 8.05 15.91
CA VAL A 247 20.34 7.77 14.47
C VAL A 247 20.63 9.06 13.71
N ALA A 248 21.70 9.05 12.91
CA ALA A 248 22.14 10.22 12.17
C ALA A 248 22.49 9.87 10.73
N LEU A 249 22.37 10.86 9.85
CA LEU A 249 22.81 10.75 8.47
C LEU A 249 24.29 11.17 8.36
N GLU A 250 25.11 10.27 7.83
CA GLU A 250 26.54 10.52 7.60
C GLU A 250 26.95 10.17 6.17
N TRP A 251 27.95 10.90 5.68
CA TRP A 251 28.61 10.59 4.41
C TRP A 251 29.69 9.54 4.64
N ASP A 252 29.52 8.36 4.03
CA ASP A 252 30.56 7.36 3.96
C ASP A 252 31.49 7.64 2.77
N ALA A 253 32.64 8.24 3.07
CA ALA A 253 33.69 8.53 2.09
C ALA A 253 34.76 7.41 2.01
N SER A 254 34.50 6.22 2.56
CA SER A 254 35.46 5.10 2.53
C SER A 254 35.85 4.68 1.12
N ASN A 255 34.96 4.88 0.15
CA ASN A 255 35.27 4.82 -1.28
C ASN A 255 35.25 6.25 -1.88
N PRO A 256 36.42 6.87 -2.14
CA PRO A 256 36.49 8.21 -2.70
C PRO A 256 35.84 8.36 -4.09
N GLU A 257 35.72 7.27 -4.84
CA GLU A 257 35.11 7.28 -6.19
C GLU A 257 33.58 7.19 -6.15
N ASN A 258 33.01 6.73 -5.02
CA ASN A 258 31.57 6.57 -4.86
C ASN A 258 31.18 6.77 -3.38
N PRO A 259 31.17 8.02 -2.89
CA PRO A 259 30.70 8.30 -1.54
C PRO A 259 29.20 8.01 -1.45
N VAL A 260 28.79 7.30 -0.40
CA VAL A 260 27.39 6.92 -0.18
C VAL A 260 26.90 7.47 1.15
N GLU A 261 25.63 7.86 1.21
CA GLU A 261 25.01 8.25 2.46
C GLU A 261 24.59 7.01 3.26
N LYS A 262 24.92 7.01 4.55
CA LYS A 262 24.55 5.96 5.48
C LYS A 262 23.86 6.51 6.71
N LEU A 263 23.04 5.68 7.32
CA LEU A 263 22.49 5.88 8.64
C LEU A 263 23.43 5.21 9.66
N THR A 264 23.93 6.00 10.60
CA THR A 264 24.68 5.51 11.77
C THR A 264 23.75 5.42 12.98
N GLY A 265 24.17 4.71 14.03
CA GLY A 265 23.36 4.55 15.25
C GLY A 265 22.13 3.65 15.10
N LEU A 266 21.93 2.96 13.97
CA LEU A 266 20.80 2.03 13.84
C LEU A 266 20.97 0.80 14.72
N THR A 267 19.96 0.51 15.54
CA THR A 267 19.83 -0.72 16.32
C THR A 267 18.50 -1.39 16.00
N VAL A 268 18.33 -2.66 16.39
CA VAL A 268 17.07 -3.38 16.20
C VAL A 268 15.92 -2.67 16.93
N LYS A 269 16.17 -2.18 18.15
CA LYS A 269 15.16 -1.47 18.95
C LYS A 269 14.76 -0.14 18.32
N ARG A 270 15.72 0.60 17.76
CA ARG A 270 15.45 1.86 17.05
C ARG A 270 14.67 1.63 15.76
N LEU A 271 14.99 0.57 15.01
CA LEU A 271 14.21 0.17 13.83
C LEU A 271 12.78 -0.24 14.19
N ASP A 272 12.58 -0.99 15.28
CA ASP A 272 11.22 -1.27 15.79
C ASP A 272 10.45 0.03 16.06
N ARG A 273 11.05 0.95 16.83
CA ARG A 273 10.42 2.24 17.16
C ARG A 273 10.15 3.09 15.93
N ILE A 274 11.08 3.18 14.98
CA ILE A 274 10.90 3.88 13.71
C ILE A 274 9.69 3.31 12.96
N SER A 275 9.59 1.99 12.84
CA SER A 275 8.45 1.34 12.16
C SER A 275 7.12 1.72 12.82
N ARG A 276 7.02 1.62 14.14
CA ARG A 276 5.78 1.93 14.88
C ARG A 276 5.44 3.42 14.86
N PHE A 277 6.43 4.28 15.03
CA PHE A 277 6.27 5.73 15.08
C PHE A 277 5.84 6.31 13.73
N VAL A 278 6.51 5.90 12.63
CA VAL A 278 6.17 6.36 11.28
C VAL A 278 4.75 5.94 10.90
N ARG A 279 4.35 4.71 11.24
CA ARG A 279 2.97 4.22 11.01
C ARG A 279 1.95 5.02 11.80
N LEU A 280 2.23 5.31 13.07
CA LEU A 280 1.33 6.11 13.90
C LEU A 280 1.18 7.54 13.37
N ALA A 281 2.29 8.21 13.03
CA ALA A 281 2.28 9.55 12.44
C ALA A 281 1.47 9.59 11.14
N THR A 282 1.65 8.59 10.28
CA THR A 282 0.93 8.47 9.00
C THR A 282 -0.59 8.33 9.22
N VAL A 283 -1.03 7.53 10.21
CA VAL A 283 -2.46 7.37 10.52
C VAL A 283 -3.05 8.63 11.16
N LEU A 284 -2.27 9.30 12.02
CA LEU A 284 -2.71 10.54 12.66
C LEU A 284 -2.77 11.72 11.67
N GLY A 285 -1.92 11.70 10.64
CA GLY A 285 -1.70 12.83 9.74
C GLY A 285 -0.89 13.95 10.40
N TRP A 286 -0.05 13.62 11.38
CA TRP A 286 0.79 14.57 12.12
C TRP A 286 2.23 14.48 11.61
N ASP A 287 2.95 15.59 11.66
CA ASP A 287 4.41 15.56 11.48
C ASP A 287 5.08 14.88 12.68
N PHE A 288 6.34 14.47 12.48
CA PHE A 288 7.09 13.69 13.46
C PHE A 288 7.34 14.47 14.75
N ALA A 289 7.68 15.77 14.64
CA ALA A 289 7.92 16.64 15.79
C ALA A 289 6.65 16.80 16.66
N SER A 290 5.50 17.04 16.04
CA SER A 290 4.21 17.17 16.72
C SER A 290 3.81 15.88 17.42
N LEU A 291 4.05 14.72 16.81
CA LEU A 291 3.79 13.43 17.45
C LEU A 291 4.73 13.19 18.63
N ASP A 292 6.02 13.49 18.50
CA ASP A 292 7.00 13.33 19.58
C ASP A 292 6.67 14.25 20.77
N TRP A 293 6.34 15.51 20.51
CA TRP A 293 5.85 16.44 21.53
C TRP A 293 4.56 15.97 22.18
N ALA A 294 3.61 15.43 21.41
CA ALA A 294 2.38 14.88 21.96
C ALA A 294 2.67 13.70 22.89
N MET A 295 3.54 12.76 22.49
CA MET A 295 3.99 11.64 23.31
C MET A 295 4.64 12.11 24.63
N LYS A 296 5.51 13.13 24.56
CA LYS A 296 6.13 13.75 25.74
C LYS A 296 5.10 14.42 26.65
N SER A 297 4.14 15.15 26.08
CA SER A 297 3.12 15.88 26.85
C SER A 297 2.21 14.95 27.68
N VAL A 298 1.96 13.74 27.18
CA VAL A 298 1.16 12.73 27.87
C VAL A 298 2.01 11.82 28.78
N GLY A 299 3.33 12.01 28.79
CA GLY A 299 4.26 11.24 29.62
C GLY A 299 4.37 9.76 29.23
N ALA A 300 4.04 9.41 27.98
CA ALA A 300 4.05 8.03 27.53
C ALA A 300 5.43 7.65 26.98
N ALA A 301 6.05 6.62 27.57
CA ALA A 301 7.32 6.07 27.09
C ALA A 301 7.13 5.09 25.91
N GLU A 302 5.94 4.50 25.80
CA GLU A 302 5.56 3.59 24.72
C GLU A 302 4.20 3.98 24.11
N ILE A 303 4.01 3.64 22.83
CA ILE A 303 2.81 4.00 22.08
C ILE A 303 1.54 3.39 22.68
N ALA A 304 1.63 2.19 23.26
CA ALA A 304 0.49 1.52 23.88
C ALA A 304 -0.18 2.38 24.98
N ASP A 305 0.63 3.07 25.78
CA ASP A 305 0.17 3.93 26.87
C ASP A 305 -0.34 5.29 26.35
N ALA A 306 0.04 5.66 25.13
CA ALA A 306 -0.30 6.94 24.52
C ALA A 306 -1.64 6.94 23.77
N ILE A 307 -2.20 5.77 23.41
CA ILE A 307 -3.38 5.70 22.52
C ILE A 307 -4.58 6.48 23.09
N GLU A 308 -4.94 6.26 24.35
CA GLU A 308 -6.05 6.98 25.00
C GLU A 308 -5.78 8.49 25.13
N PRO A 309 -4.61 8.94 25.67
CA PRO A 309 -4.27 10.36 25.72
C PRO A 309 -4.20 11.06 24.35
N LEU A 310 -3.62 10.42 23.33
CA LEU A 310 -3.52 10.99 21.99
C LEU A 310 -4.90 11.14 21.34
N ALA A 311 -5.83 10.22 21.60
CA ALA A 311 -7.22 10.35 21.18
C ALA A 311 -7.90 11.58 21.81
N ALA A 312 -7.60 11.88 23.07
CA ALA A 312 -8.09 13.07 23.74
C ALA A 312 -7.51 14.36 23.12
N ILE A 313 -6.21 14.37 22.79
CA ILE A 313 -5.57 15.51 22.09
C ILE A 313 -6.21 15.75 20.73
N LYS A 314 -6.43 14.68 19.94
CA LYS A 314 -7.00 14.79 18.59
C LYS A 314 -8.45 15.29 18.56
N THR A 315 -9.19 15.09 19.65
CA THR A 315 -10.60 15.50 19.77
C THR A 315 -10.79 16.80 20.55
N ALA A 316 -9.71 17.37 21.08
CA ALA A 316 -9.76 18.67 21.74
C ALA A 316 -10.21 19.75 20.72
N PRO A 317 -11.11 20.66 21.12
CA PRO A 317 -11.66 21.70 20.25
C PRO A 317 -10.64 22.78 19.85
#